data_AF-A0A2K0VXJ8-F1
#
_entry.id   AF-A0A2K0VXJ8-F1
#
_cell.length_a   1.000
_cell.length_b   1.000
_cell.length_c   1.000
_cell.angle_alpha   90.00
_cell.angle_beta   90.00
_cell.angle_gamma   90.00
#
_symmetry.space_group_name_H-M   'P 1'
#
loop_
_entity.id
_entity.type
_entity.pdbx_description
1 polymer ?
#
loop_
_entity_poly.entity_id
_entity_poly.type
_entity_poly.pdbx_seq_one_letter_code
_entity_poly.pdbx_strand_id
1 'polypeptide(L)'
;MHYALTASLVAFIGAGAFYYSSPQPKALELVQISNIWMENVAIRSNRDLLLTTIGEGKVYSFSPHARPAASNHIFNIEGVNALSGIAEVGQDVFAVTGGVFEGMYRTTP
;
A
#
# COMPACT_ATOMS: atom_id res chain seq x y z
N MET A 1 -45.70 53.87 -8.34
CA MET A 1 -45.53 52.49 -7.87
C MET A 1 -44.80 51.71 -8.95
N HIS A 2 -43.80 50.94 -8.52
CA HIS A 2 -42.92 50.02 -9.26
C HIS A 2 -41.67 50.63 -9.92
N TYR A 3 -40.55 50.34 -9.26
CA TYR A 3 -39.17 50.63 -9.62
C TYR A 3 -38.64 49.57 -10.60
N ALA A 4 -37.67 49.95 -11.43
CA ALA A 4 -36.65 49.01 -11.90
C ALA A 4 -35.29 49.72 -11.89
N LEU A 5 -34.55 49.54 -10.80
CA LEU A 5 -33.12 49.85 -10.72
C LEU A 5 -32.38 48.79 -11.54
N THR A 6 -31.78 49.19 -12.66
CA THR A 6 -30.83 48.36 -13.40
C THR A 6 -29.55 48.25 -12.57
N ALA A 7 -29.32 47.10 -11.95
CA ALA A 7 -28.03 46.78 -11.35
C ALA A 7 -27.07 46.36 -12.46
N SER A 8 -26.15 47.26 -12.85
CA SER A 8 -24.98 46.88 -13.63
C SER A 8 -24.03 46.11 -12.72
N LEU A 9 -24.01 44.78 -12.85
CA LEU A 9 -22.99 43.94 -12.24
C LEU A 9 -21.70 44.08 -13.05
N VAL A 10 -20.77 44.91 -12.57
CA VAL A 10 -19.40 44.93 -13.10
C VAL A 10 -18.72 43.62 -12.71
N ALA A 11 -18.45 42.78 -13.70
CA ALA A 11 -17.73 41.53 -13.53
C ALA A 11 -16.25 41.82 -13.20
N PHE A 12 -15.82 41.52 -11.98
CA PHE A 12 -14.41 41.29 -11.70
C PHE A 12 -14.08 39.84 -12.06
N ILE A 13 -13.64 39.61 -13.31
CA ILE A 13 -12.87 38.40 -13.63
C ILE A 13 -11.47 38.64 -13.09
N GLY A 14 -11.31 38.44 -11.78
CA GLY A 14 -9.99 38.18 -11.23
C GLY A 14 -9.52 36.85 -11.79
N ALA A 15 -8.63 36.88 -12.77
CA ALA A 15 -7.89 35.73 -13.26
C ALA A 15 -6.93 35.23 -12.17
N GLY A 16 -7.48 34.75 -11.06
CA GLY A 16 -6.78 33.90 -10.11
C GLY A 16 -6.96 32.47 -10.58
N ALA A 17 -6.13 32.02 -11.52
CA ALA A 17 -5.91 30.60 -11.67
C ALA A 17 -5.25 30.13 -10.36
N PHE A 18 -6.07 29.72 -9.40
CA PHE A 18 -5.59 28.94 -8.26
C PHE A 18 -5.13 27.61 -8.84
N TYR A 19 -3.86 27.53 -9.20
CA TYR A 19 -3.20 26.25 -9.40
C TYR A 19 -3.31 25.53 -8.06
N TYR A 20 -4.24 24.59 -7.94
CA TYR A 20 -4.23 23.59 -6.88
C TYR A 20 -2.95 22.77 -7.07
N SER A 21 -1.84 23.23 -6.50
CA SER A 21 -0.66 22.40 -6.30
C SER A 21 -1.03 21.42 -5.20
N SER A 22 -1.41 20.19 -5.57
CA SER A 22 -1.57 19.13 -4.58
C SER A 22 -0.21 18.92 -3.92
N PRO A 23 -0.10 18.94 -2.58
CA PRO A 23 1.12 18.56 -1.91
C PRO A 23 1.57 17.19 -2.44
N GLN A 24 2.82 17.10 -2.90
CA GLN A 24 3.36 15.80 -3.32
C GLN A 24 3.45 14.90 -2.08
N PRO A 25 2.94 13.66 -2.15
CA PRO A 25 3.08 12.72 -1.05
C PRO A 25 4.57 12.47 -0.78
N LYS A 26 4.99 12.58 0.48
CA LYS A 26 6.34 12.17 0.89
C LYS A 26 6.35 10.66 1.07
N ALA A 27 7.09 9.96 0.21
CA ALA A 27 7.33 8.54 0.38
C ALA A 27 8.46 8.32 1.41
N LEU A 28 8.27 7.35 2.30
CA LEU A 28 9.31 6.84 3.19
C LEU A 28 9.49 5.35 2.90
N GLU A 29 10.71 4.96 2.56
CA GLU A 29 11.08 3.56 2.48
C GLU A 29 11.23 2.99 3.89
N LEU A 30 10.44 1.96 4.22
CA LEU A 30 10.47 1.33 5.54
C LEU A 30 11.49 0.21 5.61
N VAL A 31 11.60 -0.59 4.56
CA VAL A 31 12.49 -1.75 4.48
C VAL A 31 12.73 -2.13 3.01
N GLN A 32 13.98 -2.49 2.71
CA GLN A 32 14.34 -3.21 1.49
C GLN A 32 14.69 -4.65 1.88
N ILE A 33 14.06 -5.63 1.25
CA ILE A 33 14.43 -7.04 1.40
C ILE A 33 14.95 -7.54 0.05
N SER A 34 16.25 -7.77 -0.03
CA SER A 34 16.92 -8.13 -1.27
C SER A 34 16.40 -9.45 -1.85
N ASN A 35 16.18 -9.48 -3.17
CA ASN A 35 15.78 -10.67 -3.93
C ASN A 35 14.43 -11.28 -3.53
N ILE A 36 13.56 -10.51 -2.85
CA ILE A 36 12.22 -10.94 -2.48
C ILE A 36 11.20 -10.04 -3.19
N TRP A 37 10.27 -10.66 -3.92
CA TRP A 37 9.12 -9.93 -4.45
C TRP A 37 8.02 -9.89 -3.39
N MET A 38 7.90 -8.75 -2.71
CA MET A 38 6.75 -8.44 -1.85
C MET A 38 5.52 -8.08 -2.69
N GLU A 39 4.41 -8.75 -2.42
CA GLU A 39 3.21 -8.69 -3.26
C GLU A 39 2.10 -7.84 -2.62
N ASN A 40 1.61 -8.22 -1.44
CA ASN A 40 0.59 -7.48 -0.69
C ASN A 40 1.03 -7.19 0.74
N VAL A 41 0.33 -6.24 1.36
CA VAL A 41 0.49 -5.85 2.76
C VAL A 41 -0.85 -5.86 3.49
N ALA A 42 -0.86 -6.40 4.71
CA ALA A 42 -1.94 -6.20 5.68
C ALA A 42 -1.40 -5.52 6.94
N ILE A 43 -2.14 -4.56 7.47
CA ILE A 43 -1.79 -3.83 8.69
C ILE A 43 -2.51 -4.51 9.85
N ARG A 44 -1.77 -4.99 10.84
CA ARG A 44 -2.32 -5.57 12.06
C ARG A 44 -2.78 -4.46 13.02
N SER A 45 -3.68 -4.79 13.94
CA SER A 45 -4.15 -3.86 14.98
C SER A 45 -3.02 -3.34 15.88
N ASN A 46 -1.94 -4.12 16.03
CA ASN A 46 -0.72 -3.72 16.75
C ASN A 46 0.24 -2.82 15.93
N ARG A 47 -0.15 -2.44 14.70
CA ARG A 47 0.62 -1.63 13.73
C ARG A 47 1.83 -2.31 13.08
N ASP A 48 2.01 -3.61 13.32
CA ASP A 48 2.93 -4.39 12.49
C ASP A 48 2.30 -4.67 11.12
N LEU A 49 3.16 -4.92 10.14
CA LEU A 49 2.79 -5.28 8.79
C LEU A 49 2.95 -6.79 8.61
N LEU A 50 1.99 -7.41 7.92
CA LEU A 50 2.12 -8.72 7.30
C LEU A 50 2.36 -8.52 5.81
N LEU A 51 3.39 -9.16 5.27
CA LEU A 51 3.82 -9.00 3.89
C LEU A 51 3.81 -10.37 3.20
N THR A 52 3.06 -10.51 2.11
CA THR A 52 3.06 -11.73 1.27
C THR A 52 4.15 -11.64 0.21
N THR A 53 4.64 -12.80 -0.26
CA THR A 53 5.66 -12.85 -1.31
C THR A 53 5.28 -13.77 -2.48
N ILE A 54 5.77 -13.40 -3.67
CA ILE A 54 5.84 -14.25 -4.86
C ILE A 54 7.28 -14.79 -4.99
N GLY A 55 7.41 -16.04 -5.45
CA GLY A 55 8.68 -16.76 -5.59
C GLY A 55 8.99 -17.64 -4.39
N GLU A 56 8.76 -17.13 -3.18
CA GLU A 56 8.97 -17.90 -1.95
C GLU A 56 7.68 -18.41 -1.29
N GLY A 57 6.53 -17.78 -1.55
CA GLY A 57 5.25 -18.19 -0.97
C GLY A 57 5.18 -18.01 0.55
N LYS A 58 5.75 -16.91 1.07
CA LYS A 58 5.91 -16.66 2.51
C LYS A 58 5.13 -15.43 2.97
N VAL A 59 4.76 -15.44 4.25
CA VAL A 59 4.33 -14.25 5.00
C VAL A 59 5.43 -13.82 5.95
N TYR A 60 5.81 -12.55 5.87
CA TYR A 60 6.73 -11.90 6.80
C TYR A 60 5.96 -10.97 7.73
N SER A 61 6.36 -10.93 9.01
CA SER A 61 5.98 -9.87 9.94
C SER A 61 7.07 -8.81 9.99
N PHE A 62 6.69 -7.55 9.94
CA PHE A 62 7.60 -6.41 10.00
C PHE A 62 7.02 -5.31 10.89
N SER A 63 7.82 -4.79 11.82
CA SER A 63 7.43 -3.63 12.62
C SER A 63 8.10 -2.36 12.09
N PRO A 64 7.35 -1.34 11.64
CA PRO A 64 7.92 -0.07 11.17
C PRO A 64 8.74 0.69 12.22
N HIS A 65 8.51 0.39 13.50
CA HIS A 65 9.14 1.04 14.64
C HIS A 65 10.39 0.31 15.15
N ALA A 66 10.65 -0.92 14.68
CA ALA A 66 11.82 -1.66 15.09
C ALA A 66 13.12 -0.96 14.64
N ARG A 67 14.13 -1.00 15.51
CA ARG A 67 15.48 -0.50 15.28
C ARG A 67 16.47 -1.53 15.83
N PRO A 68 17.23 -2.26 14.98
CA PRO A 68 17.22 -2.21 13.52
C PRO A 68 15.91 -2.73 12.90
N ALA A 69 15.64 -2.32 11.65
CA ALA A 69 14.54 -2.88 10.87
C ALA A 69 14.77 -4.39 10.70
N ALA A 70 13.76 -5.20 11.01
CA ALA A 70 13.83 -6.65 10.86
C ALA A 70 12.50 -7.19 10.32
N SER A 71 12.57 -8.07 9.35
CA SER A 71 11.46 -8.84 8.82
C SER A 71 11.62 -10.30 9.23
N ASN A 72 10.58 -10.89 9.82
CA ASN A 72 10.59 -12.27 10.29
C ASN A 72 9.63 -13.09 9.45
N HIS A 73 10.08 -14.18 8.83
CA HIS A 73 9.19 -15.16 8.23
C HIS A 73 8.35 -15.81 9.34
N ILE A 74 7.02 -15.80 9.20
CA ILE A 74 6.11 -16.35 10.21
C ILE A 74 5.21 -17.47 9.70
N PHE A 75 5.03 -17.58 8.38
CA PHE A 75 4.10 -18.54 7.79
C PHE A 75 4.42 -18.81 6.32
N ASN A 76 4.24 -20.05 5.91
CA ASN A 76 4.22 -20.48 4.51
C ASN A 76 3.28 -21.68 4.36
N ILE A 77 2.82 -21.93 3.13
CA ILE A 77 2.05 -23.12 2.77
C ILE A 77 3.01 -24.08 2.05
N GLU A 78 3.04 -25.35 2.47
CA GLU A 78 3.87 -26.36 1.81
C GLU A 78 3.46 -26.54 0.35
N GLY A 79 4.44 -26.56 -0.56
CA GLY A 79 4.21 -26.70 -2.00
C GLY A 79 3.69 -25.44 -2.72
N VAL A 80 3.52 -24.32 -2.01
CA VAL A 80 3.11 -23.03 -2.58
C VAL A 80 4.31 -22.09 -2.63
N ASN A 81 4.50 -21.42 -3.77
CA ASN A 81 5.60 -20.45 -3.96
C ASN A 81 5.09 -19.03 -4.25
N ALA A 82 3.78 -18.80 -4.28
CA ALA A 82 3.20 -17.47 -4.44
C ALA A 82 1.97 -17.29 -3.56
N LEU A 83 2.01 -16.26 -2.74
CA LEU A 83 0.85 -15.77 -1.98
C LEU A 83 0.40 -14.45 -2.61
N SER A 84 -0.84 -14.38 -3.06
CA SER A 84 -1.34 -13.29 -3.94
C SER A 84 -2.48 -12.46 -3.32
N GLY A 85 -2.75 -12.66 -2.04
CA GLY A 85 -3.87 -12.02 -1.36
C GLY A 85 -3.83 -12.28 0.14
N ILE A 86 -4.14 -11.26 0.93
CA ILE A 86 -4.22 -11.33 2.39
C ILE A 86 -5.31 -10.39 2.88
N ALA A 87 -6.17 -10.87 3.78
CA ALA A 87 -7.22 -10.06 4.40
C ALA A 87 -7.49 -10.53 5.84
N GLU A 88 -7.75 -9.58 6.74
CA GLU A 88 -8.19 -9.88 8.10
C GLU A 88 -9.66 -10.33 8.07
N VAL A 89 -9.94 -11.52 8.63
CA VAL A 89 -11.27 -12.14 8.69
C VAL A 89 -11.80 -12.26 10.13
N GLY A 90 -11.00 -11.85 11.11
CA GLY A 90 -11.31 -11.78 12.53
C GLY A 90 -10.14 -11.11 13.26
N GLN A 91 -10.29 -10.78 14.54
CA GLN A 91 -9.24 -10.06 15.29
C GLN A 91 -7.90 -10.81 15.23
N ASP A 92 -6.93 -10.25 14.50
CA ASP A 92 -5.61 -10.86 14.25
C ASP A 92 -5.67 -12.26 13.61
N VAL A 93 -6.72 -12.54 12.83
CA VAL A 93 -6.91 -13.76 12.04
C VAL A 93 -6.98 -13.39 10.57
N PHE A 94 -6.11 -13.98 9.75
CA PHE A 94 -5.96 -13.61 8.35
C PHE A 94 -6.25 -14.80 7.43
N ALA A 95 -7.01 -14.54 6.37
CA ALA A 95 -7.11 -15.44 5.23
C ALA A 95 -6.05 -15.04 4.20
N VAL A 96 -5.42 -16.05 3.60
CA VAL A 96 -4.37 -15.87 2.59
C VAL A 96 -4.68 -16.76 1.40
N THR A 97 -4.51 -16.24 0.19
CA THR A 97 -4.64 -17.01 -1.06
C THR A 97 -3.26 -17.28 -1.64
N GLY A 98 -3.05 -18.47 -2.19
CA GLY A 98 -1.78 -18.84 -2.77
C GLY A 98 -1.83 -20.08 -3.66
N GLY A 99 -0.78 -20.27 -4.44
CA GLY A 99 -0.62 -21.40 -5.35
C GLY A 99 0.81 -21.52 -5.90
N VAL A 100 0.98 -22.41 -6.87
CA VAL A 100 2.23 -22.52 -7.63
C VAL A 100 2.20 -21.53 -8.79
N PHE A 101 3.11 -20.57 -8.74
CA PHE A 101 3.39 -19.63 -9.81
C PHE A 101 4.68 -20.06 -10.51
N GLU A 102 4.54 -20.53 -11.76
CA GLU A 102 5.67 -20.87 -12.64
C GLU A 102 6.13 -19.70 -13.51
N GLY A 103 5.53 -18.52 -13.33
CA GLY A 103 5.93 -17.30 -14.03
C GLY A 103 7.38 -16.94 -13.68
N MET A 104 8.20 -16.79 -14.73
CA MET A 104 9.65 -16.73 -14.64
C MET A 104 10.18 -15.67 -13.67
N TYR A 105 10.81 -16.13 -12.58
CA TYR A 105 11.99 -15.46 -12.01
C TYR A 105 13.00 -16.52 -11.61
N ARG A 106 13.72 -17.05 -12.61
CA ARG A 106 15.06 -17.58 -12.34
C ARG A 106 15.91 -16.38 -11.90
N THR A 107 16.00 -16.12 -10.61
CA THR A 107 17.15 -15.41 -10.08
C THR A 107 18.30 -16.42 -10.05
N THR A 108 18.97 -16.56 -11.18
CA THR A 108 20.31 -17.17 -11.18
C THR A 108 21.20 -16.30 -10.28
N PRO A 109 22.05 -16.89 -9.40
CA PRO A 109 22.97 -16.13 -8.54
C PRO A 109 23.85 -15.14 -9.30
#